data_AF-A0A1U7M8H1-F1
#
_entry.id   AF-A0A1U7M8H1-F1
#
_cell.length_a   1.000
_cell.length_b   1.000
_cell.length_c   1.000
_cell.angle_alpha   90.00
_cell.angle_beta   90.00
_cell.angle_gamma   90.00
#
_symmetry.space_group_name_H-M   'P 1'
#
loop_
_entity.id
_entity.type
_entity.pdbx_description
1 polymer ?
#
loop_
_entity_poly.entity_id
_entity_poly.type
_entity_poly.pdbx_seq_one_letter_code
_entity_poly.pdbx_strand_id
1 'polypeptide(L)'
;MKEIINRIIEIDKETNSIRIEVEELIEKQELELKKAIYNLEKESSIKTKLESEKIYEQIISQGKEEVKKLANKDIALLNKIHINYNKQKEKLVEKVFENLFLGQE
;
A
#
# COMPACT_ATOMS: atom_id res chain seq x y z
N MET A 1 34.40 14.18 -68.27
CA MET A 1 34.62 15.15 -67.18
C MET A 1 33.32 15.79 -66.70
N LYS A 2 32.51 16.41 -67.59
CA LYS A 2 31.17 16.96 -67.25
C LYS A 2 30.20 15.94 -66.63
N GLU A 3 30.09 14.74 -67.20
CA GLU A 3 29.21 13.68 -66.66
C GLU A 3 29.62 13.23 -65.26
N ILE A 4 30.92 13.14 -64.99
CA ILE A 4 31.43 12.75 -63.67
C ILE A 4 31.07 13.80 -62.63
N ILE A 5 31.22 15.09 -62.98
CA ILE A 5 30.84 16.21 -62.11
C ILE A 5 29.34 16.20 -61.83
N ASN A 6 28.50 15.98 -62.84
CA ASN A 6 27.05 15.90 -62.66
C ASN A 6 26.65 14.74 -61.74
N ARG A 7 27.28 13.57 -61.91
CA ARG A 7 27.04 12.40 -61.06
C ARG A 7 27.43 12.64 -59.61
N ILE A 8 28.55 13.35 -59.37
CA ILE A 8 28.96 13.76 -58.02
C ILE A 8 27.91 14.69 -57.39
N ILE A 9 27.39 15.65 -58.15
CA ILE A 9 26.35 16.58 -57.67
C ILE A 9 25.03 15.83 -57.36
N GLU A 10 24.66 14.84 -58.16
CA GLU A 10 23.49 14.01 -57.91
C GLU A 10 23.64 13.19 -56.62
N ILE A 11 24.79 12.54 -56.43
CA ILE A 11 25.08 11.76 -55.21
C ILE A 11 25.05 12.66 -53.96
N ASP A 12 25.60 13.87 -54.03
CA ASP A 12 25.60 14.81 -52.92
C ASP A 12 24.17 15.25 -52.54
N LYS A 13 23.32 15.51 -53.55
CA LYS A 13 21.90 15.83 -53.34
C LYS A 13 21.13 14.67 -52.72
N GLU A 14 21.32 13.45 -53.23
CA GLU A 14 20.69 12.25 -52.67
C GLU A 14 21.14 12.03 -51.22
N THR A 15 22.44 12.17 -50.94
CA THR A 15 23.01 12.04 -49.60
C THR A 15 22.40 13.05 -48.63
N ASN A 16 22.26 14.31 -49.06
CA ASN A 16 21.64 15.34 -48.24
C ASN A 16 20.14 15.09 -48.01
N SER A 17 19.42 14.58 -49.01
CA SER A 17 18.01 14.18 -48.87
C SER A 17 17.85 13.05 -47.84
N ILE A 18 18.66 12.00 -47.95
CA ILE A 18 18.65 10.88 -47.01
C ILE A 18 18.98 11.36 -45.59
N ARG A 19 19.94 12.27 -45.43
CA ARG A 19 20.27 12.82 -44.11
C ARG A 19 19.06 13.50 -43.48
N ILE A 20 18.35 14.35 -44.23
CA ILE A 20 17.17 15.07 -43.73
C ILE A 20 16.07 14.07 -43.31
N GLU A 21 15.79 13.06 -44.15
CA GLU A 21 14.80 12.03 -43.81
C GLU A 21 15.17 11.25 -42.55
N VAL A 22 16.46 10.95 -42.35
CA VAL A 22 16.94 10.28 -41.14
C VAL A 22 16.81 11.17 -39.91
N GLU A 23 17.13 12.46 -40.01
CA GLU A 23 16.97 13.42 -38.91
C GLU A 23 15.49 13.55 -38.51
N GLU A 24 14.57 13.67 -39.48
CA GLU A 24 13.12 13.70 -39.22
C GLU A 24 12.61 12.41 -38.55
N LEU A 25 13.12 11.25 -38.98
CA LEU A 25 12.81 9.96 -38.36
C LEU A 25 13.28 9.90 -36.90
N ILE A 26 14.49 10.38 -36.62
CA ILE A 26 15.05 10.43 -35.26
C ILE A 26 14.19 11.34 -34.38
N GLU A 27 13.85 12.56 -34.85
CA GLU A 27 13.03 13.50 -34.09
C GLU A 27 11.64 12.93 -33.79
N LYS A 28 11.02 12.26 -34.76
CA LYS A 28 9.73 11.60 -34.57
C LYS A 28 9.80 10.50 -33.53
N GLN A 29 10.82 9.63 -33.60
CA GLN A 29 11.03 8.56 -32.63
C GLN A 29 11.29 9.11 -31.23
N GLU A 30 12.08 10.18 -31.09
CA GLU A 30 12.28 10.85 -29.81
C GLU A 30 10.97 11.35 -29.21
N LEU A 31 10.10 11.96 -30.02
CA LEU A 31 8.82 12.47 -29.57
C LEU A 31 7.90 11.33 -29.10
N GLU A 32 7.86 10.23 -29.85
CA GLU A 32 7.10 9.04 -29.49
C GLU A 32 7.60 8.42 -28.18
N LEU A 33 8.93 8.31 -28.01
CA LEU A 33 9.55 7.82 -26.78
C LEU A 33 9.24 8.73 -25.58
N LYS A 34 9.35 10.05 -25.73
CA LYS A 34 9.01 11.02 -24.68
C LYS A 34 7.54 10.88 -24.24
N LYS A 35 6.63 10.71 -25.20
CA LYS A 35 5.20 10.47 -24.92
C LYS A 35 4.97 9.14 -24.21
N ALA A 36 5.63 8.08 -24.65
CA ALA A 36 5.50 6.76 -24.04
C ALA A 36 5.99 6.78 -22.58
N ILE A 37 7.14 7.40 -22.30
CA ILE A 37 7.68 7.56 -20.94
C ILE A 37 6.70 8.34 -20.07
N TYR A 38 6.20 9.48 -20.54
CA TYR A 38 5.24 10.28 -19.79
C TYR A 38 3.96 9.50 -19.46
N ASN A 39 3.44 8.73 -20.41
CA ASN A 39 2.25 7.91 -20.18
C ASN A 39 2.51 6.80 -19.15
N LEU A 40 3.67 6.12 -19.25
CA LEU A 40 4.06 5.10 -18.27
C LEU A 40 4.22 5.67 -16.86
N GLU A 41 4.84 6.84 -16.73
CA GLU A 41 4.98 7.53 -15.43
C GLU A 41 3.61 7.90 -14.85
N LYS A 42 2.72 8.43 -15.69
CA LYS A 42 1.36 8.80 -15.29
C LYS A 42 0.55 7.58 -14.85
N GLU A 43 0.56 6.51 -15.63
CA GLU A 43 -0.13 5.26 -15.30
C GLU A 43 0.42 4.64 -14.01
N SER A 44 1.74 4.57 -13.87
CA SER A 44 2.41 4.07 -12.67
C SER A 44 2.03 4.87 -11.43
N SER A 45 2.02 6.20 -11.52
CA SER A 45 1.65 7.09 -10.42
C SER A 45 0.19 6.90 -9.99
N ILE A 46 -0.74 6.87 -10.95
CA ILE A 46 -2.17 6.65 -10.66
C ILE A 46 -2.40 5.27 -10.03
N LYS A 47 -1.80 4.23 -10.61
CA LYS A 47 -1.91 2.86 -10.09
C LYS A 47 -1.35 2.76 -8.68
N THR A 48 -0.17 3.29 -8.44
CA THR A 48 0.48 3.29 -7.13
C THR A 48 -0.38 4.00 -6.09
N LYS A 49 -0.96 5.16 -6.45
CA LYS A 49 -1.86 5.90 -5.56
C LYS A 49 -3.06 5.03 -5.16
N LEU A 50 -3.78 4.47 -6.13
CA LEU A 50 -4.96 3.65 -5.87
C LEU A 50 -4.64 2.39 -5.05
N GLU A 51 -3.55 1.70 -5.37
CA GLU A 51 -3.12 0.52 -4.63
C GLU A 51 -2.71 0.87 -3.19
N SER A 52 -2.01 1.98 -3.00
CA SER A 52 -1.60 2.46 -1.67
C SER A 52 -2.79 2.86 -0.80
N GLU A 53 -3.78 3.56 -1.36
CA GLU A 53 -5.02 3.92 -0.67
C GLU A 53 -5.78 2.66 -0.24
N LYS A 54 -5.92 1.67 -1.13
CA LYS A 54 -6.57 0.40 -0.82
C LYS A 54 -5.87 -0.37 0.30
N ILE A 55 -4.53 -0.46 0.26
CA ILE A 55 -3.74 -1.12 1.32
C ILE A 55 -3.92 -0.39 2.65
N TYR A 56 -3.88 0.94 2.63
CA TYR A 56 -4.06 1.76 3.82
C TYR A 56 -5.44 1.54 4.46
N GLU A 57 -6.50 1.54 3.66
CA GLU A 57 -7.86 1.26 4.15
C GLU A 57 -7.98 -0.14 4.75
N GLN A 58 -7.35 -1.15 4.14
CA GLN A 58 -7.31 -2.50 4.68
C GLN A 58 -6.62 -2.56 6.04
N ILE A 59 -5.47 -1.90 6.19
CA ILE A 59 -4.74 -1.83 7.47
C ILE A 59 -5.60 -1.17 8.55
N ILE A 60 -6.26 -0.04 8.24
CA ILE A 60 -7.15 0.63 9.19
C ILE A 60 -8.30 -0.29 9.60
N SER A 61 -8.94 -0.95 8.64
CA SER A 61 -10.07 -1.83 8.91
C SER A 61 -9.66 -2.99 9.82
N GLN A 62 -8.56 -3.67 9.50
CA GLN A 62 -8.00 -4.74 10.32
C GLN A 62 -7.61 -4.25 11.71
N GLY A 63 -6.99 -3.08 11.82
CA GLY A 63 -6.66 -2.47 13.10
C GLY A 63 -7.89 -2.21 13.96
N LYS A 64 -8.98 -1.69 13.37
CA LYS A 64 -10.25 -1.46 14.08
C LYS A 64 -10.88 -2.77 14.57
N GLU A 65 -10.87 -3.81 13.73
CA GLU A 65 -11.37 -5.12 14.13
C GLU A 65 -10.57 -5.72 15.28
N GLU A 66 -9.24 -5.61 15.23
CA GLU A 66 -8.37 -6.15 16.27
C GLU A 66 -8.56 -5.42 17.60
N VAL A 67 -8.65 -4.08 17.58
CA VAL A 67 -8.97 -3.29 18.77
C VAL A 67 -10.31 -3.73 19.38
N LYS A 68 -11.32 -3.97 18.55
CA LYS A 68 -12.64 -4.45 19.03
C LYS A 68 -12.54 -5.85 19.64
N LYS A 69 -11.77 -6.76 19.05
CA LYS A 69 -11.53 -8.10 19.61
C LYS A 69 -10.83 -8.02 20.97
N LEU A 70 -9.80 -7.20 21.08
CA LEU A 70 -9.08 -6.99 22.34
C LEU A 70 -9.99 -6.40 23.42
N ALA A 71 -10.77 -5.36 23.09
CA ALA A 71 -11.72 -4.76 24.03
C ALA A 71 -12.74 -5.79 24.55
N ASN A 72 -13.30 -6.64 23.67
CA ASN A 72 -14.21 -7.70 24.07
C ASN A 72 -13.54 -8.74 24.98
N LYS A 73 -12.28 -9.09 24.70
CA LYS A 73 -11.50 -10.01 25.53
C LYS A 73 -11.24 -9.44 26.92
N ASP A 74 -10.92 -8.15 27.00
CA ASP A 74 -10.67 -7.45 28.26
C ASP A 74 -11.95 -7.34 29.11
N ILE A 75 -13.08 -7.01 28.49
CA ILE A 75 -14.39 -7.02 29.17
C ILE A 75 -14.71 -8.42 29.72
N ALA A 76 -14.50 -9.47 28.92
CA ALA A 76 -14.72 -10.84 29.36
C ALA A 76 -13.80 -11.24 30.52
N LEU A 77 -12.54 -10.79 30.52
CA LEU A 77 -11.60 -11.02 31.61
C LEU A 77 -12.00 -10.29 32.88
N LEU A 78 -12.40 -9.02 32.79
CA LEU A 78 -12.88 -8.23 33.93
C LEU A 78 -14.11 -8.88 34.57
N ASN A 79 -15.05 -9.36 33.76
CA ASN A 79 -16.22 -10.08 34.26
C ASN A 79 -15.82 -11.35 35.02
N LYS A 80 -14.86 -12.12 34.51
CA LYS A 80 -14.35 -13.31 35.21
C LYS A 80 -13.70 -12.95 36.55
N ILE A 81 -12.89 -11.88 36.59
CA ILE A 81 -12.26 -11.40 37.83
C ILE A 81 -13.35 -11.00 38.84
N HIS A 82 -14.36 -10.25 38.41
CA HIS A 82 -15.46 -9.81 39.28
C HIS A 82 -16.26 -10.98 39.86
N ILE A 83 -16.62 -11.96 39.03
CA ILE A 83 -17.31 -13.17 39.48
C ILE A 83 -16.47 -13.94 40.51
N ASN A 84 -15.17 -14.13 40.24
CA ASN A 84 -14.30 -14.82 41.17
C ASN A 84 -14.15 -14.05 42.48
N TYR A 85 -13.97 -12.73 42.44
CA TYR A 85 -13.89 -11.90 43.63
C TYR A 85 -15.13 -12.05 44.52
N ASN A 86 -16.34 -11.92 43.94
CA ASN A 86 -17.58 -12.05 44.69
C ASN A 86 -17.72 -13.44 45.33
N LYS A 87 -17.40 -14.50 44.57
CA LYS A 87 -17.42 -15.87 45.09
C LYS A 87 -16.45 -16.09 46.25
N GLN A 88 -15.25 -15.53 46.18
CA GLN A 88 -14.28 -15.65 47.29
C GLN A 88 -14.69 -14.80 48.49
N LYS A 89 -15.26 -13.61 48.25
CA LYS A 89 -15.80 -12.74 49.29
C LYS A 89 -16.91 -13.44 50.07
N GLU A 90 -17.87 -14.06 49.39
CA GLU A 90 -18.96 -14.82 50.03
C GLU A 90 -18.40 -15.95 50.90
N LYS A 91 -17.49 -16.76 50.37
CA LYS A 91 -16.81 -17.82 51.16
C LYS A 91 -16.07 -17.29 52.37
N LEU A 92 -15.43 -16.12 52.26
CA LEU A 92 -14.73 -15.50 53.37
C LEU A 92 -15.72 -15.04 54.44
N VAL A 93 -16.84 -14.43 54.04
CA VAL A 93 -17.91 -14.02 54.95
C VAL A 93 -18.50 -15.22 55.69
N GLU A 94 -18.79 -16.32 54.98
CA GLU A 94 -19.27 -17.58 55.58
C GLU A 94 -18.28 -18.11 56.62
N LYS A 95 -16.99 -18.22 56.26
CA LYS A 95 -15.95 -18.67 57.20
C LYS A 95 -15.80 -17.78 58.42
N VAL A 96 -15.86 -16.46 58.24
CA VAL A 96 -15.80 -15.51 59.35
C VAL A 96 -17.01 -15.69 60.26
N PHE A 97 -18.21 -15.86 59.70
CA PHE A 97 -19.43 -16.10 60.46
C PHE A 97 -19.36 -17.41 61.24
N GLU A 98 -18.94 -18.51 60.61
CA GLU A 98 -18.72 -19.81 61.28
C GLU A 98 -17.74 -19.68 62.44
N ASN A 99 -16.59 -19.02 62.22
CA ASN A 99 -15.59 -18.84 63.27
C ASN A 99 -16.09 -17.99 64.45
N LEU A 100 -16.94 -16.99 64.20
CA LEU A 100 -17.44 -16.08 65.24
C LEU A 100 -18.60 -16.68 66.05
N PHE A 101 -19.47 -17.46 65.42
CA PHE A 101 -20.74 -17.89 66.02
C PHE A 101 -20.88 -19.40 66.21
N LEU A 102 -20.10 -20.22 65.48
CA LEU A 102 -20.14 -21.69 65.56
C LEU A 102 -18.84 -22.30 66.11
N GLY A 103 -17.76 -21.52 66.19
CA GLY A 103 -16.46 -21.95 66.75
C GLY A 103 -16.34 -21.87 68.28
N GLN A 104 -17.44 -21.65 69.01
CA GLN A 104 -17.52 -21.66 70.47
C GLN A 104 -18.35 -22.86 70.96
N GLU A 105 -17.86 -24.07 70.69
CA GLU A 105 -18.07 -25.29 71.49
C GLU A 105 -16.70 -25.98 71.63
#